data_AF-A0A351AFU2-F1
#
_entry.id   AF-A0A351AFU2-F1
#
_cell.length_a   1.000
_cell.length_b   1.000
_cell.length_c   1.000
_cell.angle_alpha   90.00
_cell.angle_beta   90.00
_cell.angle_gamma   90.00
#
_symmetry.space_group_name_H-M   'P 1'
#
loop_
_entity.id
_entity.type
_entity.pdbx_description
1 polymer ?
#
loop_
_entity_poly.entity_id
_entity_poly.type
_entity_poly.pdbx_seq_one_letter_code
_entity_poly.pdbx_strand_id
1 'polypeptide(L)'
;MATVHDVLQAIESLAPSRFAFGFDSVGLQVGDSGATVTSAVVSLDRSLGAIEFARSLGAELLVAHHPLFFDPMPRLTTRTHQDRTAIRLIESGIACIAAHTNWDSARGGVNDALAARLGLKNVRSFGSAAGVDMRELVVTVSSGAAG
;
A
#
# COMPACT_ATOMS: atom_id res chain seq x y z
N MET A 1 18.13 -10.14 5.08
CA MET A 1 17.06 -9.57 5.93
C MET A 1 16.04 -8.95 5.00
N ALA A 2 14.76 -8.90 5.37
CA ALA A 2 13.75 -8.26 4.54
C ALA A 2 14.01 -6.75 4.44
N THR A 3 13.59 -6.16 3.34
CA THR A 3 13.68 -4.73 3.05
C THR A 3 12.30 -4.10 2.93
N VAL A 4 12.24 -2.77 2.91
CA VAL A 4 11.01 -2.03 2.57
C VAL A 4 10.46 -2.47 1.21
N HIS A 5 11.33 -2.73 0.23
CA HIS A 5 10.94 -3.24 -1.08
C HIS A 5 10.26 -4.61 -0.98
N ASP A 6 10.78 -5.53 -0.17
CA ASP A 6 10.18 -6.86 0.00
C ASP A 6 8.77 -6.77 0.60
N VAL A 7 8.57 -5.88 1.58
CA VAL A 7 7.24 -5.63 2.14
C VAL A 7 6.30 -4.99 1.11
N LEU A 8 6.80 -4.04 0.31
CA LEU A 8 6.03 -3.43 -0.77
C LEU A 8 5.60 -4.47 -1.82
N GLN A 9 6.48 -5.42 -2.19
CA GLN A 9 6.14 -6.51 -3.12
C GLN A 9 5.10 -7.47 -2.52
N ALA A 10 5.17 -7.76 -1.22
CA ALA A 10 4.15 -8.54 -0.55
C ALA A 10 2.78 -7.83 -0.60
N ILE A 11 2.75 -6.52 -0.33
CA ILE A 11 1.54 -5.70 -0.48
C ILE A 11 1.04 -5.73 -1.93
N GLU A 12 1.92 -5.55 -2.92
CA GLU A 12 1.57 -5.58 -4.35
C GLU A 12 0.98 -6.93 -4.79
N SER A 13 1.40 -8.04 -4.17
CA SER A 13 0.84 -9.37 -4.45
C SER A 13 -0.59 -9.55 -3.91
N LEU A 14 -0.93 -8.87 -2.80
CA LEU A 14 -2.22 -8.97 -2.11
C LEU A 14 -3.22 -7.94 -2.63
N ALA A 15 -2.76 -6.70 -2.81
CA ALA A 15 -3.51 -5.56 -3.31
C ALA A 15 -2.68 -4.80 -4.34
N PRO A 16 -2.63 -5.31 -5.58
CA PRO A 16 -1.90 -4.67 -6.66
C PRO A 16 -2.22 -3.17 -6.80
N SER A 17 -1.21 -2.35 -7.00
CA SER A 17 -1.33 -0.91 -7.29
C SER A 17 -2.30 -0.61 -8.44
N ARG A 18 -2.38 -1.49 -9.46
CA ARG A 18 -3.36 -1.38 -10.56
C ARG A 18 -4.83 -1.46 -10.13
N PHE A 19 -5.12 -1.88 -8.90
CA PHE A 19 -6.47 -1.86 -8.33
C PHE A 19 -6.81 -0.51 -7.71
N ALA A 20 -5.82 0.36 -7.48
CA ALA A 20 -6.08 1.72 -7.02
C ALA A 20 -6.82 2.52 -8.10
N PHE A 21 -7.62 3.50 -7.65
CA PHE A 21 -8.31 4.42 -8.56
C PHE A 21 -7.32 5.40 -9.18
N GLY A 22 -7.62 5.89 -10.38
CA GLY A 22 -6.68 6.70 -11.17
C GLY A 22 -6.27 8.05 -10.55
N PHE A 23 -6.98 8.52 -9.53
CA PHE A 23 -6.61 9.72 -8.76
C PHE A 23 -5.72 9.42 -7.55
N ASP A 24 -5.55 8.14 -7.21
CA ASP A 24 -4.96 7.73 -5.93
C ASP A 24 -3.43 7.60 -6.00
N SER A 25 -2.80 7.63 -4.83
CA SER A 25 -1.34 7.64 -4.66
C SER A 25 -0.92 6.60 -3.61
N VAL A 26 -0.73 5.37 -4.09
CA VAL A 26 -0.36 4.20 -3.27
C VAL A 26 1.13 3.85 -3.41
N GLY A 27 1.64 3.00 -2.51
CA GLY A 27 3.04 2.53 -2.52
C GLY A 27 3.94 3.26 -1.53
N LEU A 28 5.25 3.19 -1.72
CA LEU A 28 6.23 3.85 -0.84
C LEU A 28 6.18 5.37 -1.02
N GLN A 29 5.90 6.09 0.07
CA GLN A 29 5.76 7.55 0.06
C GLN A 29 6.92 8.27 0.73
N VAL A 30 7.49 7.71 1.81
CA VAL A 30 8.67 8.26 2.50
C VAL A 30 9.61 7.13 2.86
N GLY A 31 10.92 7.36 2.74
CA GLY A 31 11.95 6.41 3.14
C GLY A 31 12.73 5.82 1.97
N ASP A 32 13.61 4.87 2.29
CA ASP A 32 14.45 4.15 1.33
C ASP A 32 13.90 2.73 1.11
N SER A 33 13.65 2.37 -0.14
CA SER A 33 13.20 1.01 -0.51
C SER A 33 14.21 -0.09 -0.14
N GLY A 34 15.50 0.23 -0.07
CA GLY A 34 16.57 -0.71 0.31
C GLY A 34 16.77 -0.83 1.82
N ALA A 35 16.12 -0.01 2.63
CA ALA A 35 16.25 -0.06 4.08
C ALA A 35 15.79 -1.41 4.62
N THR A 36 16.55 -1.96 5.58
CA THR A 36 16.21 -3.21 6.26
C THR A 36 14.99 -2.99 7.15
N VAL A 37 14.05 -3.95 7.13
CA VAL A 37 12.86 -3.94 7.96
C VAL A 37 12.86 -5.20 8.81
N THR A 38 12.80 -5.03 10.12
CA THR A 38 12.64 -6.13 11.08
C THR A 38 11.27 -6.06 11.76
N SER A 39 10.70 -4.86 11.87
CA SER A 39 9.40 -4.61 12.47
C SER A 39 8.63 -3.54 11.67
N ALA A 40 7.34 -3.77 11.51
CA ALA A 40 6.44 -2.84 10.84
C ALA A 40 5.18 -2.61 11.67
N VAL A 41 4.69 -1.38 11.68
CA VAL A 41 3.39 -1.00 12.24
C VAL A 41 2.39 -0.83 11.11
N VAL A 42 1.18 -1.33 11.30
CA VAL A 42 0.04 -1.09 10.39
C VAL A 42 -0.92 -0.11 11.04
N SER A 43 -1.36 0.90 10.32
CA SER A 43 -2.32 1.89 10.81
C SER A 43 -3.36 2.29 9.74
N LEU A 44 -4.48 2.84 10.19
CA LEU A 44 -5.43 3.50 9.29
C LEU A 44 -4.82 4.82 8.79
N ASP A 45 -4.45 5.67 9.74
CA ASP A 45 -3.84 6.98 9.50
C ASP A 45 -2.36 7.01 9.89
N ARG A 46 -1.60 7.77 9.13
CA ARG A 46 -0.21 8.20 9.39
C ARG A 46 -0.11 9.34 10.42
N SER A 47 -0.89 9.28 11.49
CA SER A 47 -0.87 10.35 12.51
C SER A 47 0.48 10.43 13.22
N LEU A 48 0.79 11.59 13.82
CA LEU A 48 1.99 11.71 14.67
C LEU A 48 2.01 10.66 15.79
N GLY A 49 0.84 10.33 16.36
CA GLY A 49 0.71 9.27 17.35
C GLY A 49 1.08 7.88 16.82
N ALA A 50 0.72 7.56 15.56
CA ALA A 50 1.12 6.31 14.92
C ALA A 50 2.64 6.25 14.70
N ILE A 51 3.26 7.37 14.35
CA ILE A 51 4.72 7.46 14.18
C ILE A 51 5.43 7.28 15.53
N GLU A 52 4.95 7.95 16.59
CA GLU A 52 5.52 7.77 17.94
C GLU A 52 5.34 6.35 18.46
N PHE A 53 4.22 5.70 18.14
CA PHE A 53 3.99 4.29 18.47
C PHE A 53 4.94 3.36 17.71
N ALA A 54 5.14 3.58 16.41
CA ALA A 54 6.14 2.83 15.64
C ALA A 54 7.55 3.02 16.22
N ARG A 55 7.90 4.26 16.57
CA ARG A 55 9.19 4.60 17.17
C ARG A 55 9.39 3.95 18.54
N SER A 56 8.35 3.88 19.38
CA SER A 56 8.44 3.25 20.70
C SER A 56 8.64 1.73 20.61
N LEU A 57 8.20 1.11 19.51
CA LEU A 57 8.44 -0.30 19.19
C LEU A 57 9.74 -0.54 18.42
N GLY A 58 10.48 0.53 18.05
CA GLY A 58 11.66 0.43 17.19
C GLY A 58 11.35 -0.05 15.77
N ALA A 59 10.12 0.14 15.29
CA ALA A 59 9.73 -0.27 13.94
C ALA A 59 10.35 0.65 12.87
N GLU A 60 10.83 0.07 11.79
CA GLU A 60 11.45 0.80 10.68
C GLU A 60 10.45 1.16 9.57
N LEU A 61 9.24 0.58 9.63
CA LEU A 61 8.22 0.76 8.60
C LEU A 61 6.83 1.02 9.21
N LEU A 62 6.14 2.01 8.67
CA LEU A 62 4.71 2.26 8.86
C LEU A 62 3.96 1.95 7.57
N VAL A 63 3.00 1.03 7.61
CA VAL A 63 2.06 0.76 6.52
C VAL A 63 0.73 1.40 6.89
N ALA A 64 0.37 2.49 6.23
CA ALA A 64 -0.86 3.22 6.47
C ALA A 64 -1.88 2.95 5.35
N HIS A 65 -3.17 2.93 5.70
CA HIS A 65 -4.21 2.88 4.68
C HIS A 65 -4.33 4.21 3.94
N HIS A 66 -4.44 5.33 4.66
CA HIS A 66 -4.58 6.65 4.03
C HIS A 66 -3.22 7.24 3.61
N PRO A 67 -3.09 7.72 2.35
CA PRO A 67 -1.83 8.20 1.81
C PRO A 67 -1.34 9.52 2.44
N LEU A 68 -0.02 9.63 2.62
CA LEU A 68 0.80 10.81 2.92
C LEU A 68 0.66 11.93 1.92
N PHE A 69 0.89 11.58 0.67
CA PHE A 69 0.88 12.52 -0.43
C PHE A 69 -0.28 12.15 -1.35
N PHE A 70 -1.45 12.73 -1.08
CA PHE A 70 -2.59 12.62 -1.97
C PHE A 70 -2.42 13.55 -3.18
N ASP A 71 -1.98 14.78 -2.93
CA ASP A 71 -1.59 15.75 -3.96
C ASP A 71 -0.06 15.95 -4.00
N PRO A 72 0.50 16.35 -5.16
CA PRO A 72 1.90 16.75 -5.26
C PRO A 72 2.25 17.86 -4.26
N MET A 73 3.34 17.66 -3.52
CA MET A 73 3.79 18.61 -2.49
C MET A 73 4.92 19.50 -3.03
N PRO A 74 4.68 20.80 -3.27
CA PRO A 74 5.69 21.68 -3.87
C PRO A 74 6.78 22.14 -2.88
N ARG A 75 6.52 22.06 -1.57
CA ARG A 75 7.43 22.45 -0.49
C ARG A 75 7.18 21.59 0.74
N LEU A 76 8.23 21.30 1.51
CA LEU A 76 8.15 20.58 2.78
C LEU A 76 8.57 21.50 3.93
N THR A 77 7.63 21.90 4.79
CA THR A 77 7.86 22.86 5.90
C THR A 77 7.18 22.39 7.19
N THR A 78 7.08 23.21 8.24
CA THR A 78 6.30 22.85 9.45
C THR A 78 4.88 23.42 9.45
N ARG A 79 4.43 23.97 8.31
CA ARG A 79 3.17 24.73 8.21
C ARG A 79 1.93 23.86 8.19
N THR A 80 1.96 22.73 7.49
CA THR A 80 0.80 21.83 7.34
C THR A 80 0.96 20.59 8.21
N HIS A 81 -0.16 19.90 8.49
CA HIS A 81 -0.10 18.61 9.16
C HIS A 81 0.66 17.57 8.32
N GLN A 82 0.38 17.50 7.02
CA GLN A 82 1.06 16.61 6.08
C GLN A 82 2.58 16.80 6.09
N ASP A 83 3.05 18.06 6.02
CA ASP A 83 4.47 18.34 5.99
C ASP A 83 5.14 17.94 7.32
N ARG A 84 4.53 18.29 8.47
CA ARG A 84 5.04 17.91 9.79
C ARG A 84 5.13 16.39 9.95
N THR A 85 4.13 15.66 9.47
CA THR A 85 4.12 14.20 9.48
C THR A 85 5.24 13.64 8.61
N ALA A 86 5.46 14.17 7.40
CA ALA A 86 6.55 13.75 6.53
C ALA A 86 7.93 14.04 7.15
N ILE A 87 8.14 15.24 7.70
CA ILE A 87 9.37 15.58 8.44
C ILE A 87 9.57 14.61 9.60
N ARG A 88 8.52 14.30 10.36
CA ARG A 88 8.63 13.42 11.53
C ARG A 88 9.00 11.98 11.14
N LEU A 89 8.45 11.46 10.04
CA LEU A 89 8.85 10.16 9.48
C LEU A 89 10.34 10.14 9.11
N ILE A 90 10.80 11.18 8.41
CA ILE A 90 12.20 11.33 8.00
C ILE A 90 13.12 11.40 9.21
N GLU A 91 12.82 12.26 10.19
CA GLU A 91 13.62 12.41 11.41
C GLU A 91 13.66 11.13 12.26
N SER A 92 12.59 10.32 12.20
CA SER A 92 12.51 9.06 12.95
C SER A 92 13.18 7.90 12.22
N GLY A 93 13.59 8.07 10.96
CA GLY A 93 14.12 6.98 10.13
C GLY A 93 13.08 5.91 9.78
N ILE A 94 11.79 6.26 9.81
CA ILE A 94 10.68 5.33 9.59
C ILE A 94 10.17 5.52 8.15
N ALA A 95 10.21 4.45 7.35
CA ALA A 95 9.62 4.43 6.03
C ALA A 95 8.08 4.39 6.13
N CYS A 96 7.37 4.89 5.11
CA CYS A 96 5.92 4.91 5.07
C CYS A 96 5.40 4.39 3.72
N ILE A 97 4.62 3.31 3.75
CA ILE A 97 3.88 2.78 2.60
C ILE A 97 2.39 3.12 2.75
N ALA A 98 1.75 3.53 1.66
CA ALA A 98 0.30 3.71 1.58
C ALA A 98 -0.35 2.54 0.82
N ALA A 99 -1.38 1.94 1.43
CA ALA A 99 -2.22 0.91 0.82
C ALA A 99 -3.70 1.32 0.95
N HIS A 100 -4.16 2.11 -0.02
CA HIS A 100 -5.43 2.83 0.01
C HIS A 100 -6.51 2.14 -0.82
N THR A 101 -6.93 2.72 -1.95
CA THR A 101 -8.05 2.18 -2.75
C THR A 101 -7.71 0.85 -3.43
N ASN A 102 -6.43 0.53 -3.63
CA ASN A 102 -6.01 -0.82 -4.04
C ASN A 102 -6.41 -1.86 -2.99
N TRP A 103 -6.28 -1.53 -1.70
CA TRP A 103 -6.64 -2.42 -0.60
C TRP A 103 -8.15 -2.47 -0.35
N ASP A 104 -8.89 -1.41 -0.68
CA ASP A 104 -10.36 -1.43 -0.69
C ASP A 104 -10.92 -2.35 -1.76
N SER A 105 -10.26 -2.39 -2.93
CA SER A 105 -10.67 -3.16 -4.10
C SER A 105 -10.14 -4.59 -4.11
N ALA A 106 -9.12 -4.88 -3.31
CA ALA A 106 -8.51 -6.20 -3.24
C ALA A 106 -9.43 -7.23 -2.58
N ARG A 107 -9.34 -8.47 -3.06
CA ARG A 107 -9.98 -9.62 -2.41
C ARG A 107 -9.35 -9.84 -1.04
N GLY A 108 -10.18 -9.99 0.00
CA GLY A 108 -9.75 -10.03 1.40
C GLY A 108 -9.41 -8.66 1.97
N GLY A 109 -9.65 -7.59 1.22
CA GLY A 109 -9.39 -6.20 1.59
C GLY A 109 -10.39 -5.63 2.59
N VAL A 110 -10.45 -4.29 2.66
CA VAL A 110 -11.24 -3.57 3.67
C VAL A 110 -12.72 -3.96 3.62
N ASN A 111 -13.31 -3.98 2.43
CA ASN A 111 -14.73 -4.26 2.25
C ASN A 111 -15.09 -5.71 2.59
N ASP A 112 -14.24 -6.67 2.23
CA ASP A 112 -14.43 -8.08 2.59
C ASP A 112 -14.32 -8.30 4.10
N ALA A 113 -13.34 -7.66 4.75
CA ALA A 113 -13.17 -7.71 6.20
C ALA A 113 -14.37 -7.09 6.94
N LEU A 114 -14.92 -5.99 6.44
CA LEU A 114 -16.11 -5.35 7.00
C LEU A 114 -17.36 -6.23 6.81
N ALA A 115 -17.57 -6.76 5.61
CA ALA A 115 -18.69 -7.65 5.32
C ALA A 115 -18.67 -8.90 6.21
N ALA A 116 -17.48 -9.48 6.44
CA ALA A 116 -17.28 -10.60 7.36
C ALA A 116 -17.63 -10.23 8.81
N ARG A 117 -17.18 -9.07 9.30
CA ARG A 117 -17.51 -8.58 10.66
C ARG A 117 -19.00 -8.32 10.86
N LEU A 118 -19.70 -7.89 9.82
CA LEU A 118 -21.15 -7.69 9.83
C LEU A 118 -21.95 -8.99 9.64
N GLY A 119 -21.28 -10.12 9.40
CA GLY A 119 -21.93 -11.42 9.19
C GLY A 119 -22.68 -11.53 7.86
N LEU A 120 -22.40 -10.65 6.90
CA LEU A 120 -23.04 -10.67 5.58
C LEU A 120 -22.75 -11.98 4.84
N LYS A 121 -23.71 -12.44 4.04
CA LYS A 121 -23.63 -13.66 3.24
C LYS A 121 -23.88 -13.32 1.77
N ASN A 122 -23.34 -14.15 0.87
CA ASN A 122 -23.49 -13.99 -0.58
C ASN A 122 -23.03 -12.61 -1.09
N VAL A 123 -21.97 -12.06 -0.47
CA VAL A 123 -21.38 -10.78 -0.85
C VAL A 123 -20.81 -10.85 -2.26
N ARG A 124 -20.98 -9.76 -3.01
CA ARG A 124 -20.46 -9.59 -4.36
C ARG A 124 -19.81 -8.22 -4.45
N SER A 125 -18.79 -8.10 -5.28
CA SER A 125 -18.17 -6.81 -5.60
C SER A 125 -19.22 -5.85 -6.15
N PHE A 126 -19.10 -4.57 -5.81
CA PHE A 126 -19.93 -3.49 -6.32
C PHE A 126 -19.05 -2.33 -6.78
N GLY A 127 -19.56 -1.48 -7.67
CA GLY A 127 -18.82 -0.37 -8.25
C GLY A 127 -17.95 -0.76 -9.46
N SER A 128 -17.21 0.22 -9.97
CA SER A 128 -16.33 0.08 -11.13
C SER A 128 -14.92 -0.32 -10.66
N ALA A 129 -14.41 -1.45 -11.14
CA ALA A 129 -12.98 -1.76 -11.01
C ALA A 129 -12.19 -1.12 -12.15
N ALA A 130 -10.89 -0.90 -11.95
CA ALA A 130 -9.97 -0.70 -13.06
C ALA A 130 -10.10 -1.91 -14.01
N GLY A 131 -10.49 -1.67 -15.26
CA GLY A 131 -10.68 -2.73 -16.24
C GLY A 131 -9.39 -3.54 -16.40
N VAL A 132 -9.50 -4.87 -16.44
CA VAL A 132 -8.37 -5.73 -16.78
C VAL A 132 -8.34 -5.84 -18.30
N ASP A 133 -7.27 -5.36 -18.92
CA ASP A 133 -7.03 -5.55 -20.36
C ASP A 133 -6.68 -7.01 -20.62
N MET A 134 -7.68 -7.79 -21.04
CA MET A 134 -7.52 -9.19 -21.38
C MET A 134 -6.99 -9.29 -22.80
N ARG A 135 -5.83 -9.91 -22.98
CA ARG A 135 -5.23 -10.17 -24.29
C ARG A 135 -5.17 -11.66 -24.56
N GLU A 136 -5.48 -12.04 -25.79
CA GLU A 136 -5.31 -13.41 -26.25
C GLU A 136 -3.87 -13.61 -26.73
N LEU A 137 -3.15 -14.57 -26.14
CA LEU A 137 -1.82 -14.96 -26.57
C LEU A 137 -1.92 -16.24 -27.41
N VAL A 138 -1.76 -16.10 -28.72
CA VAL A 138 -1.71 -17.23 -29.65
C VAL A 138 -0.24 -17.56 -29.94
N VAL A 139 0.18 -18.77 -29.56
CA VAL A 139 1.54 -19.27 -29.82
C VAL A 139 1.46 -20.51 -30.71
N THR A 140 2.15 -20.47 -31.86
CA THR A 140 2.32 -21.64 -32.73
C THR A 140 3.68 -22.28 -32.44
N VAL A 141 3.69 -23.56 -32.10
CA VAL A 141 4.91 -24.35 -31.87
C VAL A 141 5.03 -25.44 -32.94
N SER A 142 6.26 -25.81 -33.32
CA SER A 142 6.48 -26.94 -34.23
C SER A 142 6.13 -28.25 -33.52
N SER A 143 5.63 -29.23 -34.29
CA SER A 143 5.18 -30.53 -33.74
C SER A 143 6.29 -31.35 -33.05
N GLY A 144 7.57 -30.95 -33.18
CA GLY A 144 8.71 -31.60 -32.55
C GLY A 144 9.23 -30.95 -31.26
N ALA A 145 8.63 -29.84 -30.79
CA ALA A 145 9.11 -29.09 -29.63
C ALA A 145 8.30 -29.35 -28.34
N ALA A 146 7.26 -30.19 -28.38
CA ALA A 146 6.53 -30.66 -27.21
C ALA A 146 7.07 -32.04 -26.79
N GLY A 147 8.25 -32.05 -26.19
CA GLY A 147 8.85 -33.21 -25.52
C GLY A 147 8.89 -32.99 -24.02
#